data_AF-A0A399IDS7-F1
#
_entry.id   AF-A0A399IDS7-F1
#
_cell.length_a   1.000
_cell.length_b   1.000
_cell.length_c   1.000
_cell.angle_alpha   90.00
_cell.angle_beta   90.00
_cell.angle_gamma   90.00
#
_symmetry.space_group_name_H-M   'P 1'
#
loop_
_entity.id
_entity.type
_entity.pdbx_description
1 polymer ?
#
loop_
_entity_poly.entity_id
_entity_poly.type
_entity_poly.pdbx_seq_one_letter_code
_entity_poly.pdbx_strand_id
1 'polypeptide(L)'
;MIELNLAFIVQMINFGILVLVLNIFLYKPIRGILSERRQVIDSAREKAASVDLEVQEKMAQYEARLRDAKNEAAGRRAEALKLAQAEESALLDRARKEAADSLGAIRGKVVKEVAEARALLVKQAEVLSSDICEKILGRSL
;
A
#
# COMPACT_ATOMS: atom_id res chain seq x y z
N MET A 1 45.47 -88.68 9.88
CA MET A 1 45.74 -88.14 8.53
C MET A 1 44.45 -87.51 8.05
N ILE A 2 44.49 -86.30 7.49
CA ILE A 2 43.29 -85.70 6.88
C ILE A 2 43.07 -86.48 5.58
N GLU A 3 42.27 -87.53 5.63
CA GLU A 3 41.86 -88.21 4.41
C GLU A 3 40.83 -87.32 3.73
N LEU A 4 41.22 -86.78 2.58
CA LEU A 4 40.34 -86.04 1.69
C LEU A 4 39.38 -87.03 1.02
N ASN A 5 38.44 -87.55 1.80
CA ASN A 5 37.46 -88.53 1.36
C ASN A 5 36.29 -87.83 0.68
N LEU A 6 35.55 -88.57 -0.17
CA LEU A 6 34.36 -88.08 -0.88
C LEU A 6 33.35 -87.38 0.06
N ALA A 7 33.26 -87.84 1.31
CA ALA A 7 32.44 -87.24 2.36
C ALA A 7 32.79 -85.77 2.66
N PHE A 8 34.08 -85.39 2.61
CA PHE A 8 34.52 -84.01 2.79
C PHE A 8 34.03 -83.10 1.66
N ILE A 9 34.10 -83.59 0.41
CA ILE A 9 33.59 -82.86 -0.76
C ILE A 9 32.06 -82.70 -0.67
N VAL A 10 31.34 -83.76 -0.29
CA VAL A 10 29.89 -83.72 -0.09
C VAL A 10 29.51 -82.74 1.03
N GLN A 11 30.25 -82.70 2.14
CA GLN A 11 30.02 -81.76 3.24
C GLN A 11 30.33 -80.32 2.85
N MET A 12 31.35 -80.07 2.02
CA MET A 12 31.65 -78.76 1.47
C MET A 12 30.53 -78.25 0.54
N ILE A 13 29.99 -79.14 -0.31
CA ILE A 13 28.83 -78.83 -1.16
C ILE A 13 27.61 -78.53 -0.28
N ASN A 14 27.34 -79.33 0.75
CA ASN A 14 26.23 -79.09 1.68
C ASN A 14 26.35 -77.73 2.38
N PHE A 15 27.55 -77.39 2.88
CA PHE A 15 27.81 -76.09 3.48
C PHE A 15 27.64 -74.94 2.47
N GLY A 16 28.13 -75.11 1.24
CA GLY A 16 27.94 -74.14 0.16
C GLY A 16 26.46 -73.89 -0.17
N ILE A 17 25.66 -74.96 -0.23
CA ILE A 17 24.20 -74.88 -0.41
C ILE A 17 23.56 -74.14 0.77
N LEU A 18 23.94 -74.47 2.01
CA LEU A 18 23.44 -73.80 3.21
C LEU A 18 23.75 -72.29 3.19
N VAL A 19 24.98 -71.91 2.81
CA VAL A 19 25.38 -70.50 2.68
C VAL A 19 24.57 -69.81 1.57
N LEU A 20 24.32 -70.45 0.44
CA LEU A 20 23.47 -69.91 -0.63
C LEU A 20 22.03 -69.69 -0.15
N VAL A 21 21.44 -70.68 0.53
CA VAL A 21 20.10 -70.58 1.10
C VAL A 21 20.04 -69.42 2.10
N LEU A 22 21.00 -69.34 3.02
CA LEU A 22 21.06 -68.29 4.04
C LEU A 22 21.26 -66.90 3.43
N ASN A 23 22.07 -66.79 2.37
CA ASN A 23 22.29 -65.53 1.65
C ASN A 23 20.99 -65.01 1.02
N ILE A 24 20.21 -65.91 0.41
CA ILE A 24 18.94 -65.57 -0.25
C ILE A 24 17.84 -65.30 0.78
N PHE A 25 17.68 -66.17 1.78
CA PHE A 25 16.57 -66.10 2.74
C PHE A 25 16.79 -65.14 3.90
N LEU A 26 18.04 -64.84 4.30
CA LEU A 26 18.31 -64.06 5.50
C LEU A 26 19.09 -62.77 5.20
N TYR A 27 20.26 -62.87 4.57
CA TYR A 27 21.11 -61.70 4.38
C TYR A 27 20.51 -60.66 3.43
N LYS A 28 19.92 -61.10 2.31
CA LYS A 28 19.27 -60.22 1.35
C LYS A 28 18.07 -59.46 1.94
N PRO A 29 17.08 -60.10 2.59
CA PRO A 29 15.96 -59.38 3.19
C PRO A 29 16.36 -58.49 4.37
N ILE A 30 17.29 -58.91 5.23
CA ILE A 30 17.76 -58.07 6.36
C ILE A 30 18.41 -56.78 5.84
N ARG A 31 19.24 -56.87 4.79
CA ARG A 31 19.84 -55.68 4.16
C ARG A 31 18.78 -54.77 3.55
N GLY A 32 17.75 -55.33 2.91
CA GLY A 32 16.62 -54.59 2.36
C GLY A 32 15.87 -53.78 3.42
N ILE A 33 15.51 -54.42 4.55
CA ILE A 33 14.83 -53.74 5.66
C ILE A 33 15.71 -52.64 6.26
N LEU A 34 17.01 -52.89 6.39
CA LEU A 34 17.94 -51.89 6.93
C LEU A 34 18.10 -50.70 5.99
N SER A 35 18.16 -50.92 4.67
CA SER A 35 18.19 -49.84 3.68
C SER A 35 16.88 -49.06 3.65
N GLU A 36 15.74 -49.74 3.73
CA GLU A 36 14.43 -49.11 3.76
C GLU A 36 14.28 -48.22 5.00
N ARG A 37 14.68 -48.71 6.18
CA ARG A 37 14.69 -47.89 7.41
C ARG A 37 15.59 -46.66 7.29
N ARG A 38 16.79 -46.81 6.71
CA ARG A 38 17.67 -45.67 6.46
C ARG A 38 17.03 -44.66 5.51
N GLN A 39 16.47 -45.13 4.39
CA GLN A 39 15.81 -44.28 3.41
C GLN A 39 14.61 -43.53 3.99
N VAL A 40 13.79 -44.17 4.84
CA VAL A 40 12.66 -43.51 5.51
C VAL A 40 13.15 -42.41 6.45
N ILE A 41 14.21 -42.66 7.22
CA ILE A 41 14.78 -41.66 8.14
C ILE A 41 15.40 -40.49 7.37
N ASP A 42 16.19 -40.78 6.35
CA ASP A 42 16.87 -39.76 5.55
C ASP A 42 15.85 -38.90 4.78
N SER A 43 14.85 -39.52 4.16
CA SER A 43 13.78 -38.79 3.47
C SER A 43 12.89 -37.98 4.43
N ALA A 44 12.65 -38.46 5.65
CA ALA A 44 11.92 -37.69 6.67
C ALA A 44 12.72 -36.45 7.10
N ARG A 45 14.05 -36.58 7.27
CA ARG A 45 14.93 -35.45 7.57
C ARG A 45 14.99 -34.45 6.42
N GLU A 46 15.11 -34.92 5.19
CA GLU A 46 15.14 -34.06 4.01
C GLU A 46 13.82 -33.29 3.85
N LYS A 47 12.68 -33.97 4.04
CA LYS A 47 11.36 -33.31 4.05
C LYS A 47 11.21 -32.28 5.17
N ALA A 48 11.72 -32.56 6.36
CA ALA A 48 11.69 -31.58 7.45
C ALA A 48 12.51 -30.34 7.09
N ALA A 49 13.73 -30.53 6.58
CA ALA A 49 14.59 -29.43 6.14
C ALA A 49 13.98 -28.63 4.99
N SER A 50 13.35 -29.30 4.01
CA SER A 50 12.69 -28.61 2.90
C SER A 50 11.48 -27.80 3.36
N VAL A 51 10.68 -28.34 4.28
CA VAL A 51 9.54 -27.62 4.87
C VAL A 51 10.01 -26.42 5.67
N ASP A 52 11.07 -26.54 6.47
CA ASP A 52 11.62 -25.41 7.22
C ASP A 52 12.12 -24.30 6.28
N LEU A 53 12.79 -24.67 5.18
CA LEU A 53 13.23 -23.72 4.15
C LEU A 53 12.04 -23.04 3.47
N GLU A 54 11.01 -23.80 3.06
CA GLU A 54 9.79 -23.25 2.46
C GLU A 54 9.06 -22.30 3.41
N VAL A 55 9.01 -22.62 4.70
CA VAL A 55 8.40 -21.76 5.72
C VAL A 55 9.20 -20.48 5.87
N GLN A 56 10.53 -20.55 5.96
CA GLN A 56 11.39 -19.37 6.02
C GLN A 56 11.26 -18.49 4.78
N GLU A 57 11.22 -19.09 3.60
CA GLU A 57 11.03 -18.36 2.34
C GLU A 57 9.66 -17.67 2.30
N LYS A 58 8.59 -18.38 2.65
CA LYS A 58 7.24 -17.80 2.71
C LYS A 58 7.13 -16.69 3.74
N MET A 59 7.77 -16.83 4.90
CA MET A 59 7.81 -15.77 5.90
C MET A 59 8.56 -14.54 5.40
N ALA A 60 9.73 -14.72 4.77
CA ALA A 60 10.49 -13.62 4.18
C ALA A 60 9.69 -12.91 3.07
N GLN A 61 9.00 -13.67 2.20
CA GLN A 61 8.13 -13.10 1.18
C GLN A 61 6.94 -12.35 1.79
N TYR A 62 6.35 -12.88 2.87
CA TYR A 62 5.24 -12.23 3.57
C TYR A 62 5.68 -10.91 4.22
N GLU A 63 6.83 -10.91 4.91
CA GLU A 63 7.40 -9.70 5.51
C GLU A 63 7.76 -8.65 4.46
N ALA A 64 8.33 -9.07 3.32
CA ALA A 64 8.62 -8.19 2.19
C ALA A 64 7.33 -7.54 1.66
N ARG A 65 6.29 -8.34 1.37
CA ARG A 65 4.98 -7.84 0.92
C ARG A 65 4.34 -6.90 1.94
N LEU A 66 4.44 -7.20 3.23
CA LEU A 66 3.90 -6.34 4.29
C LEU A 66 4.65 -5.00 4.34
N ARG A 67 5.97 -5.02 4.19
CA ARG A 67 6.79 -3.81 4.13
C ARG A 67 6.46 -2.97 2.90
N ASP A 68 6.33 -3.59 1.74
CA ASP A 68 5.96 -2.91 0.50
C ASP A 68 4.57 -2.30 0.59
N ALA A 69 3.58 -3.05 1.09
CA ALA A 69 2.23 -2.53 1.31
C ALA A 69 2.20 -1.34 2.29
N LYS A 70 3.01 -1.37 3.36
CA LYS A 70 3.16 -0.24 4.29
C LYS A 70 3.79 0.97 3.62
N ASN A 71 4.82 0.77 2.81
CA ASN A 71 5.49 1.84 2.07
C ASN A 71 4.54 2.47 1.04
N GLU A 72 3.80 1.65 0.30
CA GLU A 72 2.81 2.11 -0.68
C GLU A 72 1.69 2.89 0.01
N ALA A 73 1.15 2.39 1.13
CA ALA A 73 0.13 3.10 1.90
C ALA A 73 0.65 4.44 2.43
N ALA A 74 1.88 4.48 2.93
CA ALA A 74 2.52 5.72 3.37
C ALA A 74 2.72 6.71 2.21
N GLY A 75 3.14 6.22 1.04
CA GLY A 75 3.28 7.00 -0.19
C GLY A 75 1.95 7.61 -0.64
N ARG A 76 0.91 6.78 -0.79
CA ARG A 76 -0.44 7.23 -1.14
C ARG A 76 -0.99 8.24 -0.14
N ARG A 77 -0.78 8.03 1.16
CA ARG A 77 -1.19 9.00 2.19
C ARG A 77 -0.47 10.32 2.06
N ALA A 78 0.84 10.31 1.80
CA ALA A 78 1.63 11.52 1.60
C ALA A 78 1.21 12.28 0.34
N GLU A 79 0.93 11.57 -0.76
CA GLU A 79 0.40 12.16 -1.99
C GLU A 79 -0.98 12.76 -1.78
N ALA A 80 -1.90 12.03 -1.14
CA ALA A 80 -3.24 12.54 -0.82
C ALA A 80 -3.18 13.79 0.06
N LEU A 81 -2.27 13.84 1.04
CA LEU A 81 -2.09 15.01 1.90
C LEU A 81 -1.56 16.21 1.10
N LYS A 82 -0.58 16.00 0.21
CA LYS A 82 -0.06 17.05 -0.67
C LYS A 82 -1.13 17.60 -1.61
N LEU A 83 -1.93 16.72 -2.21
CA LEU A 83 -3.04 17.11 -3.09
C LEU A 83 -4.09 17.91 -2.30
N ALA A 84 -4.47 17.44 -1.12
CA ALA A 84 -5.42 18.14 -0.26
C ALA A 84 -4.91 19.54 0.15
N GLN A 85 -3.64 19.67 0.52
CA GLN A 85 -3.03 20.97 0.85
C GLN A 85 -2.99 21.91 -0.37
N ALA A 86 -2.66 21.39 -1.55
CA ALA A 86 -2.65 22.17 -2.78
C ALA A 86 -4.07 22.66 -3.15
N GLU A 87 -5.08 21.79 -3.01
CA GLU A 87 -6.48 22.14 -3.26
C GLU A 87 -7.00 23.14 -2.24
N GLU A 88 -6.68 22.97 -0.94
CA GLU A 88 -7.03 23.91 0.12
C GLU A 88 -6.44 25.29 -0.16
N SER A 89 -5.15 25.37 -0.51
CA SER A 89 -4.51 26.64 -0.87
C SER A 89 -5.18 27.28 -2.09
N ALA A 90 -5.47 26.49 -3.13
CA ALA A 90 -6.12 27.00 -4.34
C ALA A 90 -7.55 27.47 -4.10
N LEU A 91 -8.28 26.83 -3.17
CA LEU A 91 -9.62 27.23 -2.77
C LEU A 91 -9.59 28.52 -1.95
N LEU A 92 -8.67 28.61 -0.97
CA LEU A 92 -8.48 29.82 -0.17
C LEU A 92 -8.07 31.01 -1.04
N ASP A 93 -7.18 30.82 -2.01
CA ASP A 93 -6.77 31.88 -2.92
C ASP A 93 -7.91 32.33 -3.84
N ARG A 94 -8.75 31.41 -4.32
CA ARG A 94 -9.97 31.75 -5.06
C ARG A 94 -10.94 32.54 -4.21
N ALA A 95 -11.24 32.08 -3.00
CA ALA A 95 -12.13 32.77 -2.07
C ALA A 95 -11.61 34.18 -1.72
N ARG A 96 -10.29 34.34 -1.53
CA ARG A 96 -9.67 35.65 -1.30
C ARG A 96 -9.80 36.58 -2.50
N LYS A 97 -9.61 36.08 -3.72
CA LYS A 97 -9.81 36.86 -4.95
C LYS A 97 -11.25 37.29 -5.11
N GLU A 98 -12.21 36.38 -4.97
CA GLU A 98 -13.64 36.67 -5.05
C GLU A 98 -14.09 37.70 -3.99
N ALA A 99 -13.56 37.59 -2.77
CA ALA A 99 -13.80 38.57 -1.71
C ALA A 99 -13.21 39.95 -2.07
N ALA A 100 -11.99 39.99 -2.62
CA ALA A 100 -11.35 41.23 -3.06
C ALA A 100 -12.11 41.89 -4.22
N ASP A 101 -12.54 41.10 -5.20
CA ASP A 101 -13.32 41.57 -6.35
C ASP A 101 -14.70 42.09 -5.90
N SER A 102 -15.37 41.37 -5.00
CA SER A 102 -16.65 41.80 -4.41
C SER A 102 -16.50 43.11 -3.64
N LEU A 103 -15.44 43.24 -2.83
CA LEU A 103 -15.17 44.48 -2.10
C LEU A 103 -14.87 45.64 -3.05
N GLY A 104 -14.13 45.39 -4.13
CA GLY A 104 -13.86 46.35 -5.19
C GLY A 104 -15.16 46.82 -5.88
N ALA A 105 -16.03 45.89 -6.24
CA ALA A 105 -17.33 46.17 -6.84
C ALA A 105 -18.23 47.00 -5.91
N ILE A 106 -18.31 46.64 -4.62
CA ILE A 106 -19.08 47.39 -3.62
C ILE A 106 -18.54 48.81 -3.47
N ARG A 107 -17.21 48.98 -3.33
CA ARG A 107 -16.58 50.31 -3.27
C ARG A 107 -16.90 51.15 -4.52
N GLY A 108 -16.86 50.53 -5.70
CA GLY A 108 -17.22 51.20 -6.95
C GLY A 108 -18.69 51.66 -6.98
N LYS A 109 -19.62 50.83 -6.49
CA LYS A 109 -21.04 51.20 -6.36
C LYS A 109 -21.23 52.35 -5.37
N VAL A 110 -20.60 52.30 -4.20
CA VAL A 110 -20.67 53.36 -3.18
C VAL A 110 -20.18 54.69 -3.74
N VAL A 111 -19.06 54.71 -4.49
CA VAL A 111 -18.56 55.93 -5.12
C VAL A 111 -19.55 56.51 -6.14
N LYS A 112 -20.20 55.65 -6.95
CA LYS A 112 -21.25 56.07 -7.89
C LYS A 112 -22.47 56.63 -7.16
N GLU A 113 -22.98 55.94 -6.15
CA GLU A 113 -24.14 56.40 -5.36
C GLU A 113 -23.86 57.73 -4.65
N VAL A 114 -22.65 57.93 -4.11
CA VAL A 114 -22.24 59.21 -3.51
C VAL A 114 -22.20 60.33 -4.56
N ALA A 115 -21.70 60.05 -5.77
CA ALA A 115 -21.66 61.03 -6.85
C ALA A 115 -23.08 61.41 -7.33
N GLU A 116 -23.97 60.43 -7.49
CA GLU A 116 -25.37 60.62 -7.85
C GLU A 116 -26.13 61.41 -6.77
N ALA A 117 -25.97 61.04 -5.49
CA ALA A 117 -26.57 61.76 -4.37
C ALA A 117 -26.08 63.21 -4.29
N ARG A 118 -24.78 63.47 -4.51
CA ARG A 118 -24.25 64.84 -4.59
C ARG A 118 -24.88 65.64 -5.73
N ALA A 119 -24.99 65.06 -6.93
CA ALA A 119 -25.62 65.72 -8.06
C ALA A 119 -27.10 66.05 -7.79
N LEU A 120 -27.82 65.13 -7.13
CA LEU A 120 -29.21 65.35 -6.73
C LEU A 120 -29.35 66.49 -5.71
N LEU A 121 -28.47 66.53 -4.71
CA LEU A 121 -28.44 67.58 -3.68
C LEU A 121 -28.13 68.96 -4.29
N VAL A 122 -27.22 69.06 -5.26
CA VAL A 122 -26.94 70.33 -5.96
C VAL A 122 -28.18 70.83 -6.70
N LYS A 123 -28.87 69.94 -7.44
CA LYS A 123 -30.14 70.29 -8.09
C LYS A 123 -31.20 70.76 -7.10
N GLN A 124 -31.35 70.06 -5.97
CA GLN A 124 -32.29 70.45 -4.92
C GLN A 124 -31.91 71.80 -4.27
N ALA A 125 -30.62 72.06 -4.10
CA ALA A 125 -30.14 73.34 -3.58
C ALA A 125 -30.42 74.50 -4.54
N GLU A 126 -30.32 74.31 -5.86
CA GLU A 126 -30.71 75.32 -6.86
C GLU A 126 -32.20 75.63 -6.81
N VAL A 127 -33.05 74.60 -6.76
CA VAL A 127 -34.52 74.77 -6.64
C VAL A 127 -34.87 75.49 -5.35
N LEU A 128 -34.30 75.07 -4.21
CA LEU A 128 -34.56 75.72 -2.92
C LEU A 128 -34.06 77.17 -2.90
N SER A 129 -32.93 77.45 -3.55
CA SER A 129 -32.40 78.82 -3.67
C SER A 129 -33.32 79.70 -4.51
N SER A 130 -33.91 79.16 -5.58
CA SER A 130 -34.93 79.83 -6.38
C SER A 130 -36.18 80.14 -5.55
N ASP A 131 -36.71 79.14 -4.84
CA ASP A 131 -37.89 79.30 -3.97
C ASP A 131 -37.67 80.35 -2.87
N ILE A 132 -36.47 80.40 -2.28
CA ILE A 132 -36.10 81.41 -1.29
C ILE A 132 -36.03 82.81 -1.94
N CYS A 133 -35.41 82.93 -3.12
CA CYS A 133 -35.38 84.20 -3.87
C CYS A 133 -36.79 84.68 -4.20
N GLU A 134 -37.68 83.80 -4.64
CA GLU A 134 -39.07 84.12 -4.98
C GLU A 134 -39.85 84.62 -3.75
N LYS A 135 -39.68 83.96 -2.60
CA LYS A 135 -40.29 84.39 -1.32
C LYS A 135 -39.75 85.73 -0.80
N ILE A 136 -38.47 86.03 -1.01
CA ILE A 136 -37.84 87.28 -0.54
C ILE A 136 -38.14 88.44 -1.48
N LEU A 137 -38.16 88.22 -2.81
CA LEU A 137 -38.40 89.26 -3.81
C LEU A 137 -39.89 89.56 -4.05
N GLY A 138 -40.81 88.73 -3.54
CA GLY A 138 -42.25 89.00 -3.54
C GLY A 138 -42.90 89.05 -4.92
N ARG A 139 -42.21 88.57 -5.96
CA ARG A 139 -42.71 88.51 -7.34
C ARG A 139 -42.07 87.33 -8.07
N SER A 140 -42.89 86.55 -8.76
CA SER A 140 -42.46 85.37 -9.52
C SER A 140 -41.58 85.78 -10.71
N LEU A 141 -40.52 85.01 -10.96
CA LEU A 141 -39.69 85.09 -12.18
C LEU A 141 -40.18 84.07 -13.21
#